data_AF-A0A7S2CRY0-F1
#
_entry.id   AF-A0A7S2CRY0-F1
#
_cell.length_a   1.000
_cell.length_b   1.000
_cell.length_c   1.000
_cell.angle_alpha   90.00
_cell.angle_beta   90.00
_cell.angle_gamma   90.00
#
_symmetry.space_group_name_H-M   'P 1'
#
loop_
_entity.id
_entity.type
_entity.pdbx_description
1 polymer ?
#
loop_
_entity_poly.entity_id
_entity_poly.type
_entity_poly.pdbx_seq_one_letter_code
_entity_poly.pdbx_strand_id
1 'polypeptide(L)'
;MLFATIAFAAAYVPLPAARIVRSVQQPRLLSRLVMAVGPVEVTDEWTTTPSGLSFVDIAQGSGEQPTTGSVVKVEYTGWLEASGTMFDSSSGRAPIAFAVGTGRVIPGWDEGVLSMRVGGKRRLSIPPELGYGDEGAGESIPGGSRLQFECELVSIESGFGAFISTFPGGLSNFVLITLLTASFIPYFLPENLKPTYWS
;
A
#
# COMPACT_ATOMS: atom_id res chain seq x y z
N MET A 1 69.86 61.30 13.08
CA MET A 1 68.95 61.57 14.22
C MET A 1 67.91 62.59 13.75
N LEU A 2 66.64 62.33 14.12
CA LEU A 2 65.38 63.11 13.95
C LEU A 2 64.58 63.05 12.62
N PHE A 3 63.43 62.34 12.74
CA PHE A 3 62.00 62.59 12.36
C PHE A 3 61.66 63.56 11.19
N ALA A 4 60.55 63.45 10.44
CA ALA A 4 59.23 62.89 10.71
C ALA A 4 58.43 62.69 9.39
N THR A 5 57.44 61.81 9.46
CA THR A 5 56.49 61.39 8.42
C THR A 5 55.29 62.34 8.30
N ILE A 6 54.86 62.70 7.08
CA ILE A 6 53.47 63.09 6.76
C ILE A 6 53.15 62.60 5.34
N ALA A 7 52.11 61.80 5.17
CA ALA A 7 51.48 61.59 3.86
C ALA A 7 49.96 61.48 4.00
N PHE A 8 49.30 62.27 3.17
CA PHE A 8 47.91 62.69 3.19
C PHE A 8 47.03 61.72 2.39
N ALA A 9 45.80 61.47 2.87
CA ALA A 9 44.83 60.58 2.25
C ALA A 9 44.28 61.14 0.91
N ALA A 10 44.13 60.27 -0.10
CA ALA A 10 43.41 60.55 -1.33
C ALA A 10 42.28 59.53 -1.51
N ALA A 11 41.05 60.05 -1.68
CA ALA A 11 39.82 59.31 -1.82
C ALA A 11 39.78 58.44 -3.09
N TYR A 12 39.21 57.25 -2.96
CA TYR A 12 39.00 56.29 -4.05
C TYR A 12 37.52 56.27 -4.43
N VAL A 13 37.20 56.66 -5.66
CA VAL A 13 35.90 56.40 -6.30
C VAL A 13 36.18 55.80 -7.67
N PRO A 14 35.66 54.58 -7.96
CA PRO A 14 35.45 54.19 -9.34
C PRO A 14 34.00 53.80 -9.66
N LEU A 15 33.68 54.04 -10.93
CA LEU A 15 32.39 54.08 -11.64
C LEU A 15 31.79 52.69 -11.96
N PRO A 16 30.49 52.59 -12.32
CA PRO A 16 29.82 51.33 -12.70
C PRO A 16 29.94 51.05 -14.22
N ALA A 17 30.07 49.78 -14.60
CA ALA A 17 30.12 49.34 -16.00
C ALA A 17 29.03 48.30 -16.34
N ALA A 18 28.52 48.43 -17.57
CA ALA A 18 27.27 47.90 -18.10
C ALA A 18 27.29 46.43 -18.61
N ARG A 19 26.13 45.78 -18.46
CA ARG A 19 25.32 44.97 -19.41
C ARG A 19 26.03 44.33 -20.64
N ILE A 20 26.00 42.99 -20.72
CA ILE A 20 26.04 42.22 -21.99
C ILE A 20 25.01 41.07 -21.92
N VAL A 21 24.18 40.99 -22.97
CA VAL A 21 23.15 39.97 -23.25
C VAL A 21 23.77 38.83 -24.06
N ARG A 22 23.37 37.57 -23.81
CA ARG A 22 23.45 36.50 -24.83
C ARG A 22 22.15 35.70 -24.86
N SER A 23 21.48 35.80 -26.00
CA SER A 23 20.39 34.94 -26.47
C SER A 23 20.90 33.53 -26.79
N VAL A 24 20.21 32.49 -26.33
CA VAL A 24 20.32 31.14 -26.92
C VAL A 24 18.92 30.65 -27.28
N GLN A 25 18.70 30.56 -28.58
CA GLN A 25 17.50 30.07 -29.24
C GLN A 25 17.57 28.53 -29.29
N GLN A 26 16.52 27.84 -28.80
CA GLN A 26 16.26 26.38 -28.89
C GLN A 26 16.15 25.93 -30.39
N PRO A 27 16.27 24.63 -30.82
CA PRO A 27 15.37 23.51 -30.42
C PRO A 27 15.81 22.02 -30.67
N ARG A 28 14.86 21.07 -30.41
CA ARG A 28 14.70 19.66 -30.91
C ARG A 28 15.47 18.55 -30.14
N LEU A 29 14.78 17.81 -29.27
CA LEU A 29 13.90 16.63 -29.47
C LEU A 29 14.65 15.29 -29.38
N LEU A 30 14.07 14.39 -28.56
CA LEU A 30 14.33 12.94 -28.44
C LEU A 30 15.52 12.50 -27.57
N SER A 31 15.39 12.65 -26.25
CA SER A 31 16.14 11.82 -25.29
C SER A 31 15.15 11.06 -24.41
N ARG A 32 14.76 9.88 -24.91
CA ARG A 32 14.58 8.63 -24.17
C ARG A 32 13.95 8.75 -22.77
N LEU A 33 12.68 8.36 -22.70
CA LEU A 33 12.00 7.88 -21.50
C LEU A 33 12.91 6.89 -20.72
N VAL A 34 13.55 7.38 -19.67
CA VAL A 34 14.10 6.54 -18.59
C VAL A 34 13.17 6.80 -17.41
N MET A 35 12.30 5.83 -17.13
CA MET A 35 11.54 5.76 -15.89
C MET A 35 12.53 5.56 -14.75
N ALA A 36 13.05 6.66 -14.20
CA ALA A 36 13.71 6.65 -12.92
C ALA A 36 12.60 6.48 -11.87
N VAL A 37 12.38 5.25 -11.42
CA VAL A 37 11.67 5.00 -10.17
C VAL A 37 12.56 5.60 -9.08
N GLY A 38 12.27 6.84 -8.70
CA GLY A 38 12.92 7.53 -7.61
C GLY A 38 12.67 6.79 -6.28
N PRO A 39 13.51 7.01 -5.26
CA PRO A 39 13.26 6.51 -3.92
C PRO A 39 11.89 7.02 -3.46
N VAL A 40 11.00 6.10 -3.12
CA VAL A 40 9.62 6.38 -2.71
C VAL A 40 9.66 7.29 -1.48
N GLU A 41 9.19 8.53 -1.64
CA GLU A 41 9.00 9.44 -0.52
C GLU A 41 7.87 8.89 0.37
N VAL A 42 8.22 8.47 1.59
CA VAL A 42 7.24 8.27 2.66
C VAL A 42 6.75 9.66 3.03
N THR A 43 5.61 10.07 2.48
CA THR A 43 4.98 11.34 2.80
C THR A 43 3.94 11.10 3.89
N ASP A 44 3.99 11.89 4.97
CA ASP A 44 2.91 11.98 5.98
C ASP A 44 1.65 12.68 5.40
N GLU A 45 1.49 12.67 4.08
CA GLU A 45 0.42 13.37 3.38
C GLU A 45 -0.77 12.42 3.19
N TRP A 46 -1.92 12.86 3.69
CA TRP A 46 -3.16 12.11 3.56
C TRP A 46 -3.64 12.14 2.11
N THR A 47 -3.67 10.99 1.47
CA THR A 47 -4.29 10.81 0.16
C THR A 47 -5.76 10.50 0.34
N THR A 48 -6.64 11.28 -0.28
CA THR A 48 -8.09 11.05 -0.23
C THR A 48 -8.59 10.51 -1.56
N THR A 49 -9.29 9.40 -1.49
CA THR A 49 -9.92 8.73 -2.62
C THR A 49 -11.24 9.40 -2.98
N PRO A 50 -11.77 9.20 -4.21
CA PRO A 50 -13.08 9.72 -4.58
C PRO A 50 -14.24 9.22 -3.72
N SER A 51 -14.09 8.07 -3.04
CA SER A 51 -15.08 7.52 -2.12
C SER A 51 -15.11 8.26 -0.77
N GLY A 52 -14.09 9.09 -0.49
CA GLY A 52 -13.95 9.81 0.78
C GLY A 52 -13.05 9.10 1.80
N LEU A 53 -12.50 7.92 1.47
CA LEU A 53 -11.47 7.28 2.29
C LEU A 53 -10.17 8.09 2.21
N SER A 54 -9.64 8.48 3.36
CA SER A 54 -8.30 9.10 3.45
C SER A 54 -7.30 8.09 4.01
N PHE A 55 -6.10 8.03 3.45
CA PHE A 55 -5.05 7.15 3.94
C PHE A 55 -3.66 7.74 3.85
N VAL A 56 -2.74 7.23 4.67
CA VAL A 56 -1.32 7.55 4.66
C VAL A 56 -0.49 6.28 4.85
N ASP A 57 0.50 6.08 3.97
CA ASP A 57 1.40 4.94 4.03
C ASP A 57 2.53 5.22 5.02
N ILE A 58 2.50 4.53 6.17
CA ILE A 58 3.57 4.61 7.18
C ILE A 58 4.79 3.81 6.71
N ALA A 59 4.55 2.64 6.10
CA ALA A 59 5.57 1.82 5.50
C ALA A 59 4.99 1.11 4.27
N GLN A 60 5.64 1.24 3.11
CA GLN A 60 5.24 0.47 1.94
C GLN A 60 5.77 -0.96 2.02
N GLY A 61 4.87 -1.92 1.83
CA GLY A 61 5.23 -3.33 1.72
C GLY A 61 5.92 -3.63 0.39
N SER A 62 6.77 -4.65 0.39
CA SER A 62 7.47 -5.12 -0.82
C SER A 62 6.85 -6.36 -1.44
N GLY A 63 5.84 -6.95 -0.79
CA GLY A 63 5.24 -8.19 -1.24
C GLY A 63 4.13 -8.03 -2.29
N GLU A 64 3.40 -9.12 -2.47
CA GLU A 64 2.27 -9.20 -3.41
C GLU A 64 1.15 -8.23 -3.00
N GLN A 65 0.42 -7.74 -3.99
CA GLN A 65 -0.78 -6.95 -3.78
C GLN A 65 -2.00 -7.88 -3.84
N PRO A 66 -2.93 -7.81 -2.88
CA PRO A 66 -4.07 -8.70 -2.89
C PRO A 66 -5.01 -8.38 -4.05
N THR A 67 -5.66 -9.42 -4.56
CA THR A 67 -6.72 -9.30 -5.57
C THR A 67 -8.09 -9.53 -4.93
N THR A 68 -9.15 -9.02 -5.54
CA THR A 68 -10.52 -9.24 -5.08
C THR A 68 -10.80 -10.73 -4.84
N GLY A 69 -11.28 -11.08 -3.64
CA GLY A 69 -11.53 -12.45 -3.20
C GLY A 69 -10.34 -13.14 -2.52
N SER A 70 -9.16 -12.54 -2.51
CA SER A 70 -8.01 -13.08 -1.78
C SER A 70 -8.25 -13.02 -0.28
N VAL A 71 -7.83 -14.06 0.45
CA VAL A 71 -7.88 -14.06 1.91
C VAL A 71 -6.62 -13.36 2.43
N VAL A 72 -6.80 -12.25 3.14
CA VAL A 72 -5.71 -11.44 3.69
C VAL A 72 -5.66 -11.57 5.20
N LYS A 73 -4.46 -11.57 5.78
CA LYS A 73 -4.24 -11.49 7.22
C LYS A 73 -3.73 -10.10 7.57
N VAL A 74 -4.49 -9.39 8.39
CA VAL A 74 -4.20 -8.00 8.74
C VAL A 74 -4.08 -7.89 10.26
N GLU A 75 -3.05 -7.21 10.72
CA GLU A 75 -3.02 -6.67 12.07
C GLU A 75 -3.55 -5.24 12.07
N TYR A 76 -4.38 -4.89 13.04
CA TYR A 76 -4.98 -3.58 13.10
C TYR A 76 -5.14 -3.07 14.52
N THR A 77 -5.22 -1.76 14.63
CA THR A 77 -5.76 -1.08 15.81
C THR A 77 -6.68 0.05 15.34
N GLY A 78 -7.84 0.17 15.98
CA GLY A 78 -8.90 1.10 15.63
C GLY A 78 -9.22 2.08 16.77
N TRP A 79 -9.35 3.35 16.43
CA TRP A 79 -9.69 4.45 17.33
C TRP A 79 -10.82 5.31 16.77
N LEU A 80 -11.61 5.91 17.65
CA LEU A 80 -12.56 6.96 17.27
C LEU A 80 -11.80 8.26 17.01
N GLU A 81 -11.98 8.88 15.85
CA GLU A 81 -11.26 10.11 15.51
C GLU A 81 -11.59 11.27 16.46
N ALA A 82 -12.86 11.37 16.86
CA ALA A 82 -13.34 12.47 17.69
C ALA A 82 -12.81 12.43 19.13
N SER A 83 -12.64 11.24 19.71
CA SER A 83 -12.25 11.08 21.11
C SER A 83 -10.84 10.51 21.29
N GLY A 84 -10.23 9.95 20.24
CA GLY A 84 -8.99 9.18 20.32
C GLY A 84 -9.12 7.86 21.07
N THR A 85 -10.33 7.46 21.45
CA THR A 85 -10.58 6.24 22.23
C THR A 85 -10.38 5.01 21.34
N MET A 86 -9.52 4.08 21.78
CA MET A 86 -9.36 2.79 21.12
C MET A 86 -10.61 1.94 21.37
N PHE A 87 -11.23 1.45 20.30
CA PHE A 87 -12.40 0.57 20.41
C PHE A 87 -12.05 -0.90 20.11
N ASP A 88 -11.04 -1.16 19.28
CA ASP A 88 -10.61 -2.53 18.96
C ASP A 88 -9.12 -2.57 18.56
N SER A 89 -8.47 -3.72 18.80
CA SER A 89 -7.08 -3.98 18.41
C SER A 89 -6.83 -5.47 18.25
N SER A 90 -6.18 -5.89 17.17
CA SER A 90 -5.66 -7.25 17.04
C SER A 90 -4.33 -7.45 17.76
N SER A 91 -3.72 -6.40 18.32
CA SER A 91 -2.43 -6.51 19.02
C SER A 91 -2.54 -7.45 20.22
N GLY A 92 -1.64 -8.43 20.30
CA GLY A 92 -1.68 -9.49 21.31
C GLY A 92 -2.68 -10.62 21.03
N ARG A 93 -3.40 -10.58 19.90
CA ARG A 93 -4.24 -11.67 19.37
C ARG A 93 -3.72 -12.12 18.00
N ALA A 94 -4.31 -13.18 17.44
CA ALA A 94 -4.01 -13.58 16.07
C ALA A 94 -4.49 -12.49 15.07
N PRO A 95 -3.77 -12.28 13.95
CA PRO A 95 -4.22 -11.38 12.88
C PRO A 95 -5.62 -11.76 12.38
N ILE A 96 -6.43 -10.76 12.01
CA ILE A 96 -7.75 -11.02 11.45
C ILE A 96 -7.60 -11.49 10.01
N ALA A 97 -8.28 -12.58 9.65
CA ALA A 97 -8.32 -13.10 8.29
C ALA A 97 -9.69 -12.83 7.65
N PHE A 98 -9.71 -12.21 6.47
CA PHE A 98 -10.95 -11.96 5.73
C PHE A 98 -10.70 -11.94 4.21
N ALA A 99 -11.76 -12.11 3.42
CA ALA A 99 -11.69 -12.04 1.97
C ALA A 99 -11.87 -10.59 1.50
N VAL A 100 -10.82 -9.97 0.96
CA VAL A 100 -10.82 -8.55 0.58
C VAL A 100 -11.62 -8.31 -0.71
N GLY A 101 -12.36 -7.20 -0.75
CA GLY A 101 -13.14 -6.77 -1.91
C GLY A 101 -14.43 -7.58 -2.13
N THR A 102 -14.92 -8.27 -1.10
CA THR A 102 -16.13 -9.10 -1.16
C THR A 102 -17.29 -8.54 -0.33
N GLY A 103 -17.13 -7.36 0.28
CA GLY A 103 -18.15 -6.75 1.14
C GLY A 103 -18.34 -7.48 2.48
N ARG A 104 -17.34 -8.24 2.92
CA ARG A 104 -17.36 -8.96 4.22
C ARG A 104 -16.91 -8.07 5.38
N VAL A 105 -16.24 -6.97 5.08
CA VAL A 105 -15.79 -5.94 6.01
C VAL A 105 -16.33 -4.58 5.57
N ILE A 106 -16.10 -3.54 6.38
CA ILE A 106 -16.52 -2.18 6.04
C ILE A 106 -15.89 -1.74 4.69
N PRO A 107 -16.62 -0.97 3.86
CA PRO A 107 -16.14 -0.57 2.53
C PRO A 107 -14.76 0.10 2.53
N GLY A 108 -14.46 0.92 3.56
CA GLY A 108 -13.16 1.58 3.68
C GLY A 108 -11.99 0.61 3.88
N TRP A 109 -12.23 -0.55 4.48
CA TRP A 109 -11.21 -1.60 4.59
C TRP A 109 -11.02 -2.34 3.27
N ASP A 110 -12.11 -2.65 2.57
CA ASP A 110 -12.03 -3.31 1.26
C ASP A 110 -11.23 -2.45 0.27
N GLU A 111 -11.46 -1.14 0.22
CA GLU A 111 -10.69 -0.22 -0.64
C GLU A 111 -9.25 0.02 -0.13
N GLY A 112 -9.11 0.25 1.18
CA GLY A 112 -7.84 0.59 1.81
C GLY A 112 -6.81 -0.54 1.76
N VAL A 113 -7.24 -1.78 2.02
CA VAL A 113 -6.36 -2.96 2.06
C VAL A 113 -6.09 -3.50 0.65
N LEU A 114 -7.03 -3.39 -0.30
CA LEU A 114 -6.83 -3.84 -1.68
C LEU A 114 -5.70 -3.09 -2.39
N SER A 115 -5.44 -1.84 -2.00
CA SER A 115 -4.35 -1.02 -2.53
C SER A 115 -3.03 -1.14 -1.75
N MET A 116 -2.96 -1.99 -0.71
CA MET A 116 -1.74 -2.24 0.07
C MET A 116 -0.93 -3.41 -0.49
N ARG A 117 0.34 -3.48 -0.08
CA ARG A 117 1.26 -4.60 -0.36
C ARG A 117 1.59 -5.35 0.93
N VAL A 118 1.88 -6.65 0.83
CA VAL A 118 2.30 -7.45 1.99
C VAL A 118 3.55 -6.86 2.63
N GLY A 119 3.55 -6.81 3.97
CA GLY A 119 4.54 -6.16 4.82
C GLY A 119 4.34 -4.64 4.92
N GLY A 120 3.28 -4.10 4.31
CA GLY A 120 2.97 -2.68 4.35
C GLY A 120 2.14 -2.30 5.56
N LYS A 121 2.40 -1.10 6.08
CA LYS A 121 1.69 -0.49 7.20
C LYS A 121 1.10 0.85 6.78
N ARG A 122 -0.19 1.03 7.00
CA ARG A 122 -0.98 2.18 6.55
C ARG A 122 -1.91 2.65 7.65
N ARG A 123 -2.11 3.96 7.75
CA ARG A 123 -3.19 4.54 8.53
C ARG A 123 -4.33 4.95 7.62
N LEU A 124 -5.55 4.57 7.98
CA LEU A 124 -6.79 4.83 7.28
C LEU A 124 -7.64 5.75 8.17
N SER A 125 -8.22 6.80 7.59
CA SER A 125 -9.29 7.58 8.18
C SER A 125 -10.54 7.32 7.34
N ILE A 126 -11.50 6.65 7.98
CA ILE A 126 -12.68 6.10 7.34
C ILE A 126 -13.88 6.93 7.78
N PRO A 127 -14.52 7.67 6.85
CA PRO A 127 -15.71 8.42 7.17
C PRO A 127 -16.89 7.45 7.45
N PRO A 128 -17.93 7.89 8.17
CA PRO A 128 -19.02 7.01 8.60
C PRO A 128 -19.70 6.29 7.43
N GLU A 129 -19.80 6.91 6.26
CA GLU A 129 -20.40 6.34 5.05
C GLU A 129 -19.65 5.09 4.54
N LEU A 130 -18.34 4.99 4.81
CA LEU A 130 -17.50 3.84 4.48
C LEU A 130 -17.19 2.95 5.70
N GLY A 131 -17.79 3.27 6.85
CA GLY A 131 -17.64 2.58 8.12
C GLY A 131 -18.96 1.96 8.59
N TYR A 132 -19.50 2.48 9.70
CA TYR A 132 -20.72 1.98 10.34
C TYR A 132 -21.94 2.91 10.20
N GLY A 133 -21.84 3.95 9.37
CA GLY A 133 -22.93 4.89 9.10
C GLY A 133 -23.48 5.60 10.35
N ASP A 134 -24.72 6.04 10.25
CA ASP A 134 -25.46 6.70 11.34
C ASP A 134 -25.92 5.72 12.43
N GLU A 135 -25.89 4.41 12.14
CA GLU A 135 -26.27 3.37 13.11
C GLU A 135 -25.15 3.11 14.12
N GLY A 136 -23.88 3.27 13.70
CA GLY A 136 -22.73 2.92 14.54
C GLY A 136 -22.61 1.42 14.75
N ALA A 137 -21.84 1.01 15.77
CA ALA A 137 -21.68 -0.40 16.12
C ALA A 137 -21.61 -0.60 17.63
N GLY A 138 -22.67 -1.22 18.16
CA GLY A 138 -22.79 -1.52 19.59
C GLY A 138 -22.70 -0.27 20.46
N GLU A 139 -22.10 -0.40 21.64
CA GLU A 139 -21.88 0.72 22.57
C GLU A 139 -20.55 1.44 22.32
N SER A 140 -19.64 0.83 21.55
CA SER A 140 -18.26 1.30 21.38
C SER A 140 -18.08 2.28 20.22
N ILE A 141 -18.97 2.25 19.23
CA ILE A 141 -18.89 3.13 18.06
C ILE A 141 -20.21 3.88 17.90
N PRO A 142 -20.26 5.17 18.28
CA PRO A 142 -21.43 6.01 18.04
C PRO A 142 -21.72 6.17 16.54
N GLY A 143 -22.98 6.33 16.18
CA GLY A 143 -23.39 6.68 14.82
C GLY A 143 -22.75 7.98 14.30
N GLY A 144 -22.44 8.02 13.01
CA GLY A 144 -21.80 9.18 12.36
C GLY A 144 -20.33 9.36 12.74
N SER A 145 -19.72 8.40 13.45
CA SER A 145 -18.32 8.50 13.85
C SER A 145 -17.37 8.22 12.69
N ARG A 146 -16.35 9.07 12.57
CA ARG A 146 -15.18 8.80 11.74
C ARG A 146 -14.19 7.93 12.52
N LEU A 147 -13.66 6.92 11.84
CA LEU A 147 -12.79 5.90 12.43
C LEU A 147 -11.38 6.07 11.92
N GLN A 148 -10.39 5.97 12.81
CA GLN A 148 -9.01 5.84 12.43
C GLN A 148 -8.54 4.41 12.65
N PHE A 149 -7.91 3.83 11.65
CA PHE A 149 -7.31 2.52 11.73
C PHE A 149 -5.85 2.59 11.35
N GLU A 150 -5.02 1.87 12.09
CA GLU A 150 -3.67 1.55 11.66
C GLU A 150 -3.65 0.08 11.31
N CYS A 151 -3.40 -0.24 10.05
CA CYS A 151 -3.46 -1.58 9.49
C CYS A 151 -2.07 -1.99 8.97
N GLU A 152 -1.69 -3.23 9.23
CA GLU A 152 -0.49 -3.87 8.72
C GLU A 152 -0.87 -5.16 8.00
N LEU A 153 -0.52 -5.26 6.72
CA LEU A 153 -0.83 -6.44 5.91
C LEU A 153 0.26 -7.50 6.13
N VAL A 154 -0.02 -8.49 6.96
CA VAL A 154 0.95 -9.53 7.36
C VAL A 154 1.20 -10.52 6.22
N SER A 155 0.13 -11.01 5.59
CA SER A 155 0.24 -11.98 4.49
C SER A 155 -1.03 -12.04 3.66
N ILE A 156 -0.90 -12.53 2.43
CA ILE A 156 -2.01 -12.86 1.56
C ILE A 156 -1.95 -14.37 1.35
N GLU A 157 -3.06 -15.05 1.58
CA GLU A 157 -3.25 -16.41 1.11
C GLU A 157 -3.75 -16.30 -0.35
N SER A 158 -2.84 -16.02 -1.28
CA SER A 158 -3.10 -16.05 -2.73
C SER A 158 -2.33 -17.21 -3.36
N GLY A 159 -3.01 -17.95 -4.25
CA GLY A 159 -2.42 -19.08 -4.97
C GLY A 159 -2.41 -20.38 -4.18
N PHE A 160 -3.18 -21.37 -4.68
CA PHE A 160 -3.36 -22.71 -4.13
C PHE A 160 -3.95 -22.78 -2.69
N GLY A 161 -3.40 -22.10 -1.69
CA GLY A 161 -3.96 -22.02 -0.32
C GLY A 161 -5.41 -21.52 -0.30
N ALA A 162 -5.73 -20.45 -1.05
CA ALA A 162 -7.10 -19.98 -1.25
C ALA A 162 -8.00 -20.99 -1.97
N PHE A 163 -7.44 -21.74 -2.93
CA PHE A 163 -8.19 -22.80 -3.61
C PHE A 163 -8.53 -23.94 -2.64
N ILE A 164 -7.57 -24.34 -1.79
CA ILE A 164 -7.79 -25.38 -0.77
C ILE A 164 -8.78 -24.91 0.31
N SER A 165 -8.77 -23.63 0.69
CA SER A 165 -9.70 -23.09 1.69
C SER A 165 -11.13 -22.93 1.17
N THR A 166 -11.34 -22.93 -0.14
CA THR A 166 -12.68 -22.89 -0.77
C THR A 166 -13.44 -24.21 -0.58
N PHE A 167 -12.76 -25.32 -0.26
CA PHE A 167 -13.41 -26.59 0.03
C PHE A 167 -13.90 -26.64 1.49
N PRO A 168 -15.21 -26.74 1.75
CA PRO A 168 -15.72 -26.85 3.11
C PRO A 168 -15.16 -28.11 3.77
N GLY A 169 -14.29 -27.93 4.77
CA GLY A 169 -13.59 -29.00 5.49
C GLY A 169 -12.08 -29.10 5.24
N GLY A 170 -11.53 -28.34 4.27
CA GLY A 170 -10.13 -28.38 3.89
C GLY A 170 -9.74 -29.69 3.18
N LEU A 171 -8.80 -29.63 2.24
CA LEU A 171 -8.27 -30.85 1.60
C LEU A 171 -7.11 -31.41 2.42
N SER A 172 -7.17 -32.70 2.73
CA SER A 172 -6.02 -33.38 3.36
C SER A 172 -4.87 -33.50 2.36
N ASN A 173 -3.63 -33.52 2.86
CA ASN A 173 -2.42 -33.69 2.03
C ASN A 173 -2.50 -34.92 1.11
N PHE A 174 -3.26 -35.96 1.51
CA PHE A 174 -3.49 -37.16 0.71
C PHE A 174 -4.37 -36.91 -0.53
N VAL A 175 -5.48 -36.16 -0.37
CA VAL A 175 -6.35 -35.79 -1.50
C VAL A 175 -5.59 -34.88 -2.47
N LEU A 176 -4.77 -34.01 -1.92
CA LEU A 176 -3.89 -33.11 -2.66
C LEU A 176 -2.90 -33.87 -3.56
N ILE A 177 -2.18 -34.83 -2.98
CA ILE A 177 -1.22 -35.69 -3.69
C ILE A 177 -1.95 -36.55 -4.73
N THR A 178 -3.18 -37.01 -4.44
CA THR A 178 -3.96 -37.82 -5.37
C THR A 178 -4.40 -37.01 -6.60
N LEU A 179 -4.89 -35.79 -6.42
CA LEU A 179 -5.29 -34.92 -7.55
C LEU A 179 -4.08 -34.49 -8.40
N LEU A 180 -2.94 -34.20 -7.75
CA LEU A 180 -1.70 -33.87 -8.44
C LEU A 180 -1.16 -35.07 -9.21
N THR A 181 -1.06 -36.24 -8.59
CA THR A 181 -0.54 -37.45 -9.26
C THR A 181 -1.47 -37.90 -10.39
N ALA A 182 -2.79 -37.84 -10.22
CA ALA A 182 -3.77 -38.18 -11.27
C ALA A 182 -3.59 -37.35 -12.55
N SER A 183 -3.13 -36.10 -12.42
CA SER A 183 -2.84 -35.21 -13.56
C SER A 183 -1.56 -35.60 -14.33
N PHE A 184 -0.64 -36.34 -13.71
CA PHE A 184 0.59 -36.85 -14.33
C PHE A 184 0.49 -38.30 -14.81
N ILE A 185 -0.51 -39.08 -14.38
CA ILE A 185 -0.77 -40.45 -14.87
C ILE A 185 -0.77 -40.57 -16.40
N PRO A 186 -1.34 -39.62 -17.19
CA PRO A 186 -1.31 -39.72 -18.66
C PRO A 186 0.09 -39.77 -19.26
N TYR A 187 1.10 -39.22 -18.58
CA TYR A 187 2.48 -39.17 -19.06
C TYR A 187 3.28 -40.45 -18.78
N PHE A 188 2.84 -41.26 -17.80
CA PHE A 188 3.50 -42.50 -17.42
C PHE A 188 2.76 -43.75 -17.87
N LEU A 189 1.56 -43.60 -18.44
CA LEU A 189 0.73 -44.70 -18.90
C LEU A 189 1.00 -44.98 -20.39
N PRO A 190 1.33 -46.22 -20.78
CA PRO A 190 1.53 -46.57 -22.19
C PRO A 190 0.23 -46.36 -22.98
N GLU A 191 0.34 -46.04 -24.27
CA GLU A 191 -0.78 -45.64 -25.15
C GLU A 191 -1.99 -46.59 -25.08
N ASN A 192 -1.74 -47.89 -24.89
CA ASN A 192 -2.75 -48.95 -24.86
C ASN A 192 -3.59 -48.98 -23.56
N LEU A 193 -3.22 -48.20 -22.55
CA LEU A 193 -3.92 -48.10 -21.27
C LEU A 193 -4.55 -46.72 -21.07
N LYS A 194 -4.33 -45.76 -21.97
CA LYS A 194 -4.94 -44.43 -21.89
C LYS A 194 -6.45 -44.53 -22.18
N PRO A 195 -7.31 -43.96 -21.31
CA PRO A 195 -8.75 -43.91 -21.57
C PRO A 195 -9.06 -43.12 -22.85
N THR A 196 -10.10 -43.54 -23.57
CA THR A 196 -10.49 -42.96 -24.88
C THR A 196 -10.95 -41.51 -24.84
N TYR A 197 -11.16 -40.92 -23.66
CA TYR A 197 -11.53 -39.51 -23.48
C TYR A 197 -10.32 -38.60 -23.17
N TRP A 198 -9.09 -39.13 -23.25
CA TRP A 198 -7.83 -38.36 -23.11
C TRP A 198 -7.18 -38.02 -24.46
N SER A 199 -7.85 -38.31 -25.58
CA SER A 199 -7.42 -37.99 -26.95
C SER A 199 -7.97 -36.67 -27.44
#